data_AF-A0A7L1J0B7-F1
#
_entry.id   AF-A0A7L1J0B7-F1
#
_cell.length_a   1.000
_cell.length_b   1.000
_cell.length_c   1.000
_cell.angle_alpha   90.00
_cell.angle_beta   90.00
_cell.angle_gamma   90.00
#
_symmetry.space_group_name_H-M   'P 1'
#
loop_
_entity.id
_entity.type
_entity.pdbx_description
1 polymer ?
#
loop_
_entity_poly.entity_id
_entity_poly.type
_entity_poly.pdbx_seq_one_letter_code
_entity_poly.pdbx_strand_id
1 'polypeptide(L)'
;MGNQVEKLTHLNYKEVPTADPTGMDRDEGPRIGVSYIFSNDDDELEQQQDSVHDLGGENPALQPYDPQLQEVECSVYYRDECIYQKSFSEEDTLPEEGDEGGGGHLSTYTPENLLNRCKPGDLVEFVCQAQYPHWVVYVGDFQVVHLHRLEVVNSFLTDASQGRRGRIANQLYRYKPLSPAVVVRNALEQVGCKDRDLSWRNSECFAAWCRYGKREFKIGGELRIGKQPYRLQIRLGDKRSHTLEFQSLEDLIMEKRRNDQIGRAAVIQELS
;
A
#
# COMPACT_ATOMS: atom_id res chain seq x y z
N MET A 1 26.14 49.02 -9.87
CA MET A 1 27.09 47.96 -9.48
C MET A 1 27.44 48.19 -8.02
N GLY A 2 27.37 47.14 -7.20
CA GLY A 2 27.91 47.11 -5.83
C GLY A 2 26.89 47.35 -4.72
N ASN A 3 26.17 46.30 -4.32
CA ASN A 3 25.65 46.22 -2.94
C ASN A 3 26.45 45.15 -2.22
N GLN A 4 27.28 45.59 -1.27
CA GLN A 4 27.94 44.74 -0.28
C GLN A 4 27.01 44.53 0.92
N VAL A 5 26.64 43.25 1.10
CA VAL A 5 26.67 42.43 2.33
C VAL A 5 26.82 43.15 3.68
N GLU A 6 25.91 42.90 4.63
CA GLU A 6 26.17 42.06 5.82
C GLU A 6 25.12 42.16 6.94
N LYS A 7 24.95 41.01 7.62
CA LYS A 7 24.54 40.77 9.02
C LYS A 7 23.05 40.72 9.38
N LEU A 8 22.54 39.50 9.22
CA LEU A 8 21.68 38.81 10.18
C LEU A 8 22.21 38.94 11.61
N THR A 9 21.45 39.56 12.51
CA THR A 9 21.55 39.31 13.96
C THR A 9 20.26 39.72 14.67
N HIS A 10 19.65 38.73 15.35
CA HIS A 10 18.75 38.83 16.50
C HIS A 10 17.34 39.42 16.31
N LEU A 11 16.36 38.54 16.12
CA LEU A 11 14.97 38.82 16.50
C LEU A 11 14.67 38.12 17.83
N ASN A 12 14.36 38.95 18.83
CA ASN A 12 14.11 38.62 20.23
C ASN A 12 12.66 38.14 20.40
N TYR A 13 12.47 36.98 21.05
CA TYR A 13 11.17 36.35 21.34
C TYR A 13 10.47 37.05 22.53
N LYS A 14 10.19 38.35 22.42
CA LYS A 14 9.43 39.10 23.43
C LYS A 14 8.56 40.15 22.76
N GLU A 15 7.47 39.70 22.16
CA GLU A 15 6.29 40.53 21.86
C GLU A 15 5.16 39.61 21.36
N VAL A 16 4.76 38.67 22.21
CA VAL A 16 3.47 37.99 22.07
C VAL A 16 2.52 38.66 23.05
N PRO A 17 1.52 39.43 22.60
CA PRO A 17 0.49 39.96 23.49
C PRO A 17 -0.30 38.80 24.09
N THR A 18 -0.05 38.50 25.37
CA THR A 18 -0.92 37.64 26.17
C THR A 18 -2.17 38.43 26.51
N ALA A 19 -3.24 38.23 25.76
CA ALA A 19 -4.55 38.80 26.08
C ALA A 19 -5.21 38.03 27.24
N ASP A 20 -5.87 38.82 28.10
CA ASP A 20 -6.48 38.53 29.40
C ASP A 20 -7.60 37.45 29.35
N PRO A 21 -7.85 36.65 30.42
CA PRO A 21 -8.75 35.50 30.40
C PRO A 21 -10.22 35.81 30.75
N THR A 22 -10.66 37.07 30.68
CA THR A 22 -12.06 37.43 30.97
C THR A 22 -12.56 38.56 30.07
N GLY A 23 -13.26 38.19 29.00
CA GLY A 23 -13.95 39.15 28.13
C GLY A 23 -14.88 38.43 27.17
N MET A 24 -16.17 38.61 27.35
CA MET A 24 -17.21 38.12 26.45
C MET A 24 -17.10 38.86 25.11
N ASP A 25 -16.67 38.18 24.04
CA ASP A 25 -16.81 38.70 22.69
C ASP A 25 -17.90 37.92 21.93
N ARG A 26 -19.01 38.63 21.73
CA ARG A 26 -20.05 38.32 20.76
C ARG A 26 -19.53 38.79 19.40
N ASP A 27 -18.95 37.88 18.63
CA ASP A 27 -18.97 38.03 17.17
C ASP A 27 -18.91 36.67 16.47
N GLU A 28 -19.98 36.39 15.74
CA GLU A 28 -20.26 35.16 15.01
C GLU A 28 -19.69 35.28 13.59
N GLY A 29 -18.37 35.18 13.48
CA GLY A 29 -17.66 35.00 12.21
C GLY A 29 -17.33 33.53 11.95
N PRO A 30 -17.21 33.08 10.68
CA PRO A 30 -16.92 31.67 10.38
C PRO A 30 -15.52 31.33 10.87
N ARG A 31 -15.42 30.56 11.96
CA ARG A 31 -14.14 30.04 12.45
C ARG A 31 -13.63 29.00 11.46
N ILE A 32 -12.63 29.37 10.68
CA ILE A 32 -11.88 28.43 9.85
C ILE A 32 -11.14 27.49 10.81
N GLY A 33 -11.64 26.27 10.95
CA GLY A 33 -11.01 25.23 11.75
C GLY A 33 -9.72 24.78 11.09
N VAL A 34 -8.59 25.03 11.75
CA VAL A 34 -7.30 24.47 11.36
C VAL A 34 -7.14 23.17 12.13
N SER A 35 -7.36 22.04 11.46
CA SER A 35 -7.09 20.71 12.03
C SER A 35 -5.58 20.43 11.93
N TYR A 36 -4.92 20.30 13.09
CA TYR A 36 -3.57 19.78 13.17
C TYR A 36 -3.60 18.29 12.84
N ILE A 37 -3.01 17.92 11.71
CA ILE A 37 -2.76 16.52 11.36
C ILE A 37 -1.44 16.14 12.04
N PHE A 38 -1.51 15.19 12.98
CA PHE A 38 -0.32 14.57 13.54
C PHE A 38 0.41 13.87 12.39
N SER A 39 1.65 14.28 12.13
CA SER A 39 2.57 13.47 11.34
C SER A 39 2.90 12.27 12.21
N ASN A 40 2.22 11.15 11.96
CA ASN A 40 2.63 9.88 12.53
C ASN A 40 3.99 9.56 11.91
N ASP A 41 5.03 9.41 12.73
CA ASP A 41 6.33 8.87 12.32
C ASP A 41 6.11 7.38 11.95
N ASP A 42 5.55 7.14 10.75
CA ASP A 42 5.18 5.82 10.22
C ASP A 42 6.40 5.02 9.71
N ASP A 43 7.60 5.57 9.76
CA ASP A 43 8.84 4.93 9.27
C ASP A 43 9.29 3.73 10.15
N GLU A 44 8.70 3.54 11.34
CA GLU A 44 9.02 2.42 12.24
C GLU A 44 8.21 1.14 11.98
N LEU A 45 7.08 1.21 11.27
CA LEU A 45 6.14 0.07 11.19
C LEU A 45 6.62 -1.10 10.31
N GLU A 46 7.55 -0.86 9.38
CA GLU A 46 8.21 -1.94 8.62
C GLU A 46 9.34 -2.61 9.43
N GLN A 47 9.99 -1.89 10.35
CA GLN A 47 11.15 -2.40 11.09
C GLN A 47 10.74 -3.35 12.24
N GLN A 48 9.56 -3.15 12.84
CA GLN A 48 9.15 -3.88 14.04
C GLN A 48 8.66 -5.32 13.78
N GLN A 49 8.50 -5.72 12.51
CA GLN A 49 8.01 -7.07 12.15
C GLN A 49 9.06 -8.18 12.24
N ASP A 50 10.34 -7.84 12.42
CA ASP A 50 11.42 -8.83 12.64
C ASP A 50 11.73 -9.11 14.11
N SER A 51 10.98 -8.51 15.07
CA SER A 51 11.05 -8.95 16.47
C SER A 51 10.38 -10.31 16.60
N VAL A 52 11.19 -11.35 16.43
CA VAL A 52 10.87 -12.76 16.68
C VAL A 52 10.23 -12.89 18.06
N HIS A 53 8.90 -12.95 18.11
CA HIS A 53 8.22 -13.62 19.22
C HIS A 53 8.43 -15.12 19.01
N ASP A 54 9.50 -15.62 19.63
CA ASP A 54 9.72 -17.03 19.91
C ASP A 54 8.65 -17.49 20.91
N LEU A 55 7.42 -17.64 20.41
CA LEU A 55 6.37 -18.39 21.08
C LEU A 55 6.41 -19.77 20.43
N GLY A 56 7.03 -20.72 21.12
CA GLY A 56 7.13 -22.13 20.74
C GLY A 56 5.75 -22.76 20.47
N GLY A 57 5.26 -22.55 19.25
CA GLY A 57 4.05 -23.11 18.67
C GLY A 57 4.38 -23.60 17.26
N GLU A 58 3.77 -24.70 16.89
CA GLU A 58 4.04 -25.52 15.70
C GLU A 58 4.30 -24.70 14.42
N ASN A 59 5.29 -25.10 13.62
CA ASN A 59 5.66 -24.52 12.31
C ASN A 59 4.39 -24.17 11.50
N PRO A 60 4.03 -22.89 11.31
CA PRO A 60 2.82 -22.49 10.57
C PRO A 60 2.85 -22.87 9.09
N ALA A 61 3.98 -23.39 8.60
CA ALA A 61 4.23 -23.76 7.21
C ALA A 61 3.40 -24.96 6.69
N LEU A 62 2.61 -25.62 7.54
CA LEU A 62 1.86 -26.82 7.15
C LEU A 62 0.35 -26.61 6.96
N GLN A 63 -0.22 -25.48 7.38
CA GLN A 63 -1.62 -25.17 7.06
C GLN A 63 -1.71 -24.45 5.71
N PRO A 64 -2.56 -24.90 4.77
CA PRO A 64 -2.78 -24.19 3.53
C PRO A 64 -3.37 -22.82 3.83
N TYR A 65 -2.68 -21.75 3.41
CA TYR A 65 -3.21 -20.39 3.46
C TYR A 65 -4.48 -20.36 2.60
N ASP A 66 -5.62 -20.12 3.23
CA ASP A 66 -6.91 -19.96 2.56
C ASP A 66 -7.28 -18.47 2.50
N PRO A 67 -7.13 -17.84 1.31
CA PRO A 67 -7.48 -16.44 1.10
C PRO A 67 -8.91 -16.09 1.54
N GLN A 68 -9.89 -16.99 1.36
CA GLN A 68 -11.30 -16.71 1.65
C GLN A 68 -11.58 -16.56 3.15
N LEU A 69 -10.79 -17.27 3.97
CA LEU A 69 -10.90 -17.20 5.43
C LEU A 69 -10.12 -16.03 6.02
N GLN A 70 -9.01 -15.65 5.38
CA GLN A 70 -8.03 -14.73 5.96
C GLN A 70 -8.16 -13.29 5.45
N GLU A 71 -8.57 -13.11 4.19
CA GLU A 71 -8.55 -11.82 3.52
C GLU A 71 -9.96 -11.25 3.32
N VAL A 72 -10.06 -9.92 3.32
CA VAL A 72 -11.34 -9.24 3.12
C VAL A 72 -11.53 -8.89 1.64
N GLU A 73 -12.72 -9.16 1.13
CA GLU A 73 -13.13 -8.71 -0.20
C GLU A 73 -13.36 -7.20 -0.17
N CYS A 74 -12.79 -6.48 -1.13
CA CYS A 74 -12.95 -5.04 -1.23
C CYS A 74 -12.90 -4.53 -2.66
N SER A 75 -13.42 -3.33 -2.85
CA SER A 75 -13.33 -2.59 -4.10
C SER A 75 -12.98 -1.14 -3.80
N VAL A 76 -12.10 -0.57 -4.61
CA VAL A 76 -11.67 0.81 -4.48
C VAL A 76 -12.18 1.60 -5.67
N TYR A 77 -12.71 2.77 -5.39
CA TYR A 77 -13.22 3.68 -6.40
C TYR A 77 -12.46 5.01 -6.34
N TYR A 78 -12.14 5.54 -7.52
CA TYR A 78 -11.82 6.96 -7.70
C TYR A 78 -13.02 7.64 -8.34
N ARG A 79 -13.69 8.51 -7.58
CA ARG A 79 -15.02 9.01 -7.90
C ARG A 79 -15.94 7.79 -8.15
N ASP A 80 -16.42 7.61 -9.37
CA ASP A 80 -17.33 6.51 -9.71
C ASP A 80 -16.67 5.37 -10.50
N GLU A 81 -15.35 5.47 -10.73
CA GLU A 81 -14.57 4.45 -11.44
C GLU A 81 -13.94 3.46 -10.47
N CYS A 82 -14.17 2.16 -10.65
CA CYS A 82 -13.50 1.13 -9.86
C CYS A 82 -12.06 0.95 -10.31
N ILE A 83 -11.10 1.32 -9.46
CA ILE A 83 -9.66 1.30 -9.75
C ILE A 83 -8.94 0.09 -9.17
N TYR A 84 -9.56 -0.61 -8.21
CA TYR A 84 -9.03 -1.85 -7.64
C TYR A 84 -10.18 -2.77 -7.21
N GLN A 85 -10.03 -4.08 -7.42
CA GLN A 85 -11.00 -5.07 -6.94
C GLN A 85 -10.29 -6.34 -6.47
N LYS A 86 -10.71 -6.81 -5.28
CA LYS A 86 -10.33 -8.08 -4.69
C LYS A 86 -11.61 -8.83 -4.31
N SER A 87 -11.92 -9.87 -5.08
CA SER A 87 -13.17 -10.64 -5.00
C SER A 87 -12.87 -12.13 -5.08
N PHE A 88 -13.57 -12.93 -4.26
CA PHE A 88 -13.49 -14.39 -4.29
C PHE A 88 -14.61 -15.04 -5.12
N SER A 89 -15.41 -14.24 -5.83
CA SER A 89 -16.51 -14.71 -6.67
C SER A 89 -16.04 -15.56 -7.85
N GLU A 90 -16.84 -16.58 -8.20
CA GLU A 90 -16.56 -17.54 -9.29
C GLU A 90 -16.46 -16.90 -10.68
N GLU A 91 -16.99 -15.70 -10.92
CA GLU A 91 -16.86 -15.02 -12.23
C GLU A 91 -15.40 -14.64 -12.59
N ASP A 92 -14.51 -14.47 -11.60
CA ASP A 92 -13.07 -14.18 -11.80
C ASP A 92 -12.23 -15.49 -11.93
N THR A 93 -12.88 -16.65 -12.11
CA THR A 93 -12.24 -17.97 -12.27
C THR A 93 -12.21 -18.47 -13.71
N LEU A 94 -12.65 -17.66 -14.68
CA LEU A 94 -12.54 -18.04 -16.08
C LEU A 94 -11.06 -18.19 -16.47
N PRO A 95 -10.62 -19.36 -16.94
CA PRO A 95 -9.25 -19.55 -17.37
C PRO A 95 -8.98 -18.70 -18.61
N GLU A 96 -7.99 -17.83 -18.52
CA GLU A 96 -7.36 -17.27 -19.72
C GLU A 96 -6.79 -18.45 -20.54
N GLU A 97 -6.96 -18.43 -21.87
CA GLU A 97 -6.48 -19.51 -22.73
C GLU A 97 -4.96 -19.71 -22.54
N GLY A 98 -4.60 -20.83 -21.90
CA GLY A 98 -3.22 -21.19 -21.56
C GLY A 98 -2.93 -21.44 -20.08
N ASP A 99 -3.88 -21.24 -19.15
CA ASP A 99 -3.70 -21.58 -17.73
C ASP A 99 -4.12 -23.04 -17.45
N GLU A 100 -3.17 -23.98 -17.52
CA GLU A 100 -3.37 -25.40 -17.18
C GLU A 100 -3.43 -25.67 -15.65
N GLY A 101 -3.80 -24.69 -14.83
CA GLY A 101 -3.95 -24.87 -13.39
C GLY A 101 -5.14 -24.11 -12.84
N GLY A 102 -6.32 -24.74 -12.88
CA GLY A 102 -7.61 -24.21 -12.42
C GLY A 102 -7.62 -23.74 -10.97
N GLY A 103 -7.11 -22.53 -10.75
CA GLY A 103 -7.26 -21.73 -9.53
C GLY A 103 -7.70 -20.33 -9.93
N GLY A 104 -8.67 -19.76 -9.22
CA GLY A 104 -9.12 -18.38 -9.48
C GLY A 104 -7.99 -17.36 -9.37
N HIS A 105 -8.22 -16.13 -9.84
CA HIS A 105 -7.25 -15.04 -9.82
C HIS A 105 -6.59 -14.76 -8.43
N LEU A 106 -7.22 -15.21 -7.33
CA LEU A 106 -6.70 -15.07 -5.96
C LEU A 106 -6.05 -16.34 -5.39
N SER A 107 -5.93 -17.42 -6.16
CA SER A 107 -5.20 -18.63 -5.75
C SER A 107 -3.74 -18.32 -5.47
N THR A 108 -3.22 -18.92 -4.39
CA THR A 108 -1.83 -18.72 -3.96
C THR A 108 -0.99 -19.95 -4.27
N TYR A 109 0.26 -19.72 -4.64
CA TYR A 109 1.23 -20.73 -5.03
C TYR A 109 2.47 -20.64 -4.15
N THR A 110 3.22 -21.73 -4.04
CA THR A 110 4.55 -21.68 -3.43
C THR A 110 5.49 -20.84 -4.29
N PRO A 111 6.58 -20.28 -3.73
CA PRO A 111 7.57 -19.52 -4.49
C PRO A 111 8.08 -20.26 -5.73
N GLU A 112 8.32 -21.56 -5.63
CA GLU A 112 8.83 -22.40 -6.73
C GLU A 112 7.79 -22.52 -7.87
N ASN A 113 6.51 -22.64 -7.52
CA ASN A 113 5.43 -22.69 -8.50
C ASN A 113 5.20 -21.32 -9.16
N LEU A 114 5.44 -20.22 -8.43
CA LEU A 114 5.38 -18.87 -9.01
C LEU A 114 6.47 -18.65 -10.06
N LEU A 115 7.68 -19.17 -9.85
CA LEU A 115 8.78 -19.06 -10.83
C LEU A 115 8.38 -19.59 -12.22
N ASN A 116 7.58 -20.65 -12.26
CA ASN A 116 7.11 -21.26 -13.51
C ASN A 116 5.97 -20.48 -14.19
N ARG A 117 5.31 -19.56 -13.47
CA ARG A 117 4.14 -18.80 -13.94
C ARG A 117 4.47 -17.36 -14.29
N CYS A 118 5.44 -16.75 -13.58
CA CYS A 118 5.77 -15.34 -13.72
C CYS A 118 6.44 -15.03 -15.06
N LYS A 119 6.05 -13.92 -15.66
CA LYS A 119 6.69 -13.29 -16.81
C LYS A 119 7.28 -11.95 -16.39
N PRO A 120 8.43 -11.52 -16.98
CA PRO A 120 9.01 -10.21 -16.65
C PRO A 120 7.96 -9.09 -16.76
N GLY A 121 7.87 -8.24 -15.75
CA GLY A 121 6.86 -7.18 -15.62
C GLY A 121 5.60 -7.57 -14.82
N ASP A 122 5.47 -8.82 -14.39
CA ASP A 122 4.39 -9.25 -13.50
C ASP A 122 4.57 -8.67 -12.09
N LEU A 123 3.44 -8.30 -11.47
CA LEU A 123 3.40 -8.03 -10.03
C LEU A 123 3.12 -9.32 -9.30
N VAL A 124 3.89 -9.57 -8.25
CA VAL A 124 3.68 -10.70 -7.36
C VAL A 124 3.39 -10.15 -5.97
N GLU A 125 2.32 -10.66 -5.37
CA GLU A 125 1.93 -10.35 -4.00
C GLU A 125 2.15 -11.60 -3.14
N PHE A 126 3.07 -11.49 -2.18
CA PHE A 126 3.25 -12.51 -1.14
C PHE A 126 2.29 -12.25 0.01
N VAL A 127 1.61 -13.27 0.49
CA VAL A 127 0.55 -13.18 1.49
C VAL A 127 0.88 -14.03 2.71
N CYS A 128 0.45 -13.57 3.88
CA CYS A 128 0.59 -14.28 5.14
C CYS A 128 -0.59 -13.88 6.04
N GLN A 129 -0.97 -14.75 6.96
CA GLN A 129 -2.02 -14.44 7.91
C GLN A 129 -1.58 -13.30 8.84
N ALA A 130 -2.45 -12.31 9.02
CA ALA A 130 -2.26 -11.19 9.93
C ALA A 130 -0.95 -10.40 9.71
N GLN A 131 -0.51 -10.28 8.45
CA GLN A 131 0.65 -9.47 8.06
C GLN A 131 0.34 -8.69 6.80
N TYR A 132 1.08 -7.60 6.58
CA TYR A 132 0.96 -6.87 5.32
C TYR A 132 1.36 -7.76 4.13
N PRO A 133 0.58 -7.75 3.04
CA PRO A 133 1.03 -8.30 1.78
C PRO A 133 2.31 -7.59 1.33
N HIS A 134 3.27 -8.38 0.85
CA HIS A 134 4.53 -7.87 0.34
C HIS A 134 4.53 -7.95 -1.19
N TRP A 135 4.68 -6.81 -1.84
CA TRP A 135 4.55 -6.69 -3.29
C TRP A 135 5.91 -6.54 -3.96
N VAL A 136 6.09 -7.26 -5.07
CA VAL A 136 7.35 -7.25 -5.83
C VAL A 136 7.07 -7.19 -7.33
N VAL A 137 8.05 -6.73 -8.11
CA VAL A 137 8.04 -6.75 -9.58
C VAL A 137 8.97 -7.87 -10.05
N TYR A 138 8.44 -8.86 -10.77
CA TYR A 138 9.28 -9.89 -11.38
C TYR A 138 10.04 -9.32 -12.58
N VAL A 139 11.37 -9.42 -12.60
CA VAL A 139 12.22 -8.81 -13.65
C VAL A 139 12.83 -9.80 -14.62
N GLY A 140 12.60 -11.10 -14.41
CA GLY A 140 13.20 -12.20 -15.18
C GLY A 140 14.26 -12.94 -14.39
N ASP A 141 14.73 -14.07 -14.92
CA ASP A 141 15.82 -14.88 -14.35
C ASP A 141 15.66 -15.23 -12.86
N PHE A 142 14.43 -15.52 -12.45
CA PHE A 142 14.05 -15.82 -11.06
C PHE A 142 14.23 -14.65 -10.08
N GLN A 143 14.45 -13.43 -10.59
CA GLN A 143 14.70 -12.23 -9.81
C GLN A 143 13.48 -11.31 -9.72
N VAL A 144 13.42 -10.58 -8.62
CA VAL A 144 12.40 -9.59 -8.32
C VAL A 144 13.03 -8.30 -7.80
N VAL A 145 12.39 -7.19 -8.09
CA VAL A 145 12.71 -5.89 -7.49
C VAL A 145 11.58 -5.47 -6.56
N HIS A 146 11.94 -5.01 -5.36
CA HIS A 146 10.96 -4.64 -4.36
C HIS A 146 11.49 -3.60 -3.38
N LEU A 147 10.59 -2.80 -2.80
CA LEU A 147 10.89 -1.96 -1.65
C LEU A 147 10.84 -2.81 -0.39
N HIS A 148 11.94 -2.91 0.35
CA HIS A 148 12.04 -3.68 1.58
C HIS A 148 13.00 -3.00 2.55
N ARG A 149 12.53 -2.79 3.80
CA ARG A 149 13.30 -2.10 4.85
C ARG A 149 13.86 -0.76 4.36
N LEU A 150 12.99 0.05 3.75
CA LEU A 150 13.32 1.38 3.22
C LEU A 150 14.44 1.40 2.16
N GLU A 151 14.60 0.30 1.41
CA GLU A 151 15.48 0.22 0.25
C GLU A 151 14.81 -0.51 -0.92
N VAL A 152 15.01 -0.02 -2.14
CA VAL A 152 14.65 -0.77 -3.35
C VAL A 152 15.78 -1.74 -3.68
N VAL A 153 15.53 -3.03 -3.52
CA VAL A 153 16.53 -4.10 -3.71
C VAL A 153 16.15 -5.02 -4.87
N ASN A 154 17.16 -5.64 -5.48
CA ASN A 154 16.99 -6.76 -6.41
C ASN A 154 17.38 -8.06 -5.67
N SER A 155 16.47 -9.04 -5.66
CA SER A 155 16.58 -10.28 -4.89
C SER A 155 16.08 -11.47 -5.71
N PHE A 156 16.42 -12.70 -5.31
CA PHE A 156 15.71 -13.87 -5.84
C PHE A 156 14.27 -13.90 -5.32
N LEU A 157 13.33 -14.35 -6.15
CA LEU A 157 11.91 -14.46 -5.78
C LEU A 157 11.72 -15.31 -4.52
N THR A 158 12.48 -16.40 -4.39
CA THR A 158 12.44 -17.30 -3.23
C THR A 158 12.89 -16.60 -1.95
N ASP A 159 13.91 -15.75 -2.02
CA ASP A 159 14.44 -15.02 -0.88
C ASP A 159 13.48 -13.90 -0.46
N ALA A 160 12.97 -13.14 -1.45
CA ALA A 160 12.01 -12.07 -1.23
C ALA A 160 10.66 -12.58 -0.68
N SER A 161 10.30 -13.84 -0.95
CA SER A 161 9.09 -14.44 -0.41
C SER A 161 9.19 -14.75 1.08
N GLN A 162 10.40 -14.97 1.61
CA GLN A 162 10.62 -15.42 3.00
C GLN A 162 9.76 -16.66 3.36
N GLY A 163 9.55 -17.56 2.39
CA GLY A 163 8.72 -18.76 2.55
C GLY A 163 7.21 -18.52 2.44
N ARG A 164 6.75 -17.28 2.24
CA ARG A 164 5.34 -16.95 2.04
C ARG A 164 4.86 -17.46 0.68
N ARG A 165 3.60 -17.89 0.65
CA ARG A 165 2.90 -18.13 -0.61
C ARG A 165 2.60 -16.79 -1.28
N GLY A 166 2.42 -16.80 -2.60
CA GLY A 166 2.05 -15.59 -3.33
C GLY A 166 1.18 -15.85 -4.54
N ARG A 167 0.79 -14.77 -5.21
CA ARG A 167 -0.04 -14.79 -6.42
C ARG A 167 0.41 -13.70 -7.39
N ILE A 168 0.11 -13.88 -8.67
CA ILE A 168 0.29 -12.84 -9.68
C ILE A 168 -0.85 -11.83 -9.51
N ALA A 169 -0.52 -10.59 -9.14
CA ALA A 169 -1.47 -9.55 -8.74
C ALA A 169 -1.78 -8.55 -9.87
N ASN A 170 -1.60 -8.97 -11.12
CA ASN A 170 -1.63 -8.12 -12.30
C ASN A 170 -2.98 -7.44 -12.56
N GLN A 171 -4.09 -8.03 -12.12
CA GLN A 171 -5.44 -7.52 -12.40
C GLN A 171 -6.12 -6.89 -11.17
N LEU A 172 -5.44 -6.87 -10.01
CA LEU A 172 -6.02 -6.26 -8.81
C LEU A 172 -6.29 -4.76 -9.00
N TYR A 173 -5.39 -4.06 -9.69
CA TYR A 173 -5.59 -2.68 -10.13
C TYR A 173 -6.12 -2.63 -11.57
N ARG A 174 -7.13 -1.80 -11.82
CA ARG A 174 -7.84 -1.67 -13.11
C ARG A 174 -7.30 -0.54 -13.98
N TYR A 175 -6.02 -0.23 -13.85
CA TYR A 175 -5.36 0.73 -14.72
C TYR A 175 -4.79 0.05 -15.96
N LYS A 176 -4.66 0.81 -17.05
CA LYS A 176 -3.94 0.34 -18.24
C LYS A 176 -2.46 0.10 -17.87
N PRO A 177 -1.93 -1.13 -18.01
CA PRO A 177 -0.53 -1.40 -17.69
C PRO A 177 0.41 -0.81 -18.73
N LEU A 178 1.63 -0.47 -18.31
CA LEU A 178 2.76 -0.21 -19.18
C LEU A 178 3.22 -1.53 -19.83
N SER A 179 3.97 -1.46 -20.93
CA SER A 179 4.53 -2.67 -21.54
C SER A 179 5.51 -3.36 -20.58
N PRO A 180 5.61 -4.70 -20.58
CA PRO A 180 6.52 -5.45 -19.71
C PRO A 180 7.95 -4.88 -19.63
N ALA A 181 8.55 -4.55 -20.76
CA ALA A 181 9.90 -3.97 -20.82
C ALA A 181 10.03 -2.63 -20.08
N VAL A 182 8.97 -1.80 -20.12
CA VAL A 182 8.94 -0.52 -19.39
C VAL A 182 8.77 -0.77 -17.89
N VAL A 183 7.95 -1.74 -17.49
CA VAL A 183 7.77 -2.11 -16.08
C VAL A 183 9.08 -2.58 -15.46
N VAL A 184 9.79 -3.49 -16.16
CA VAL A 184 11.09 -4.00 -15.73
C VAL A 184 12.12 -2.88 -15.64
N ARG A 185 12.19 -2.00 -16.65
CA ARG A 185 13.08 -0.83 -16.63
C ARG A 185 12.78 0.10 -15.46
N ASN A 186 11.50 0.45 -15.24
CA ASN A 186 11.09 1.31 -14.12
C ASN A 186 11.54 0.72 -12.77
N ALA A 187 11.44 -0.60 -12.60
CA ALA A 187 11.87 -1.26 -11.37
C ALA A 187 13.40 -1.24 -11.22
N LEU A 188 14.13 -1.66 -12.25
CA LEU A 188 15.60 -1.74 -12.21
C LEU A 188 16.28 -0.37 -12.02
N GLU A 189 15.73 0.70 -12.61
CA GLU A 189 16.26 2.07 -12.46
C GLU A 189 16.18 2.60 -11.03
N GLN A 190 15.35 1.99 -10.17
CA GLN A 190 15.20 2.41 -8.76
C GLN A 190 16.05 1.57 -7.80
N VAL A 191 16.73 0.52 -8.26
CA VAL A 191 17.53 -0.35 -7.39
C VAL A 191 18.65 0.45 -6.72
N GLY A 192 18.74 0.34 -5.40
CA GLY A 192 19.69 1.07 -4.56
C GLY A 192 19.17 2.40 -3.99
N CYS A 193 17.96 2.86 -4.37
CA CYS A 193 17.31 3.99 -3.71
C CYS A 193 16.96 3.65 -2.25
N LYS A 194 17.25 4.58 -1.33
CA LYS A 194 17.08 4.40 0.13
C LYS A 194 16.53 5.66 0.80
N ASP A 195 15.94 5.49 1.98
CA ASP A 195 15.58 6.57 2.92
C ASP A 195 14.90 7.78 2.23
N ARG A 196 15.55 8.96 2.29
CA ARG A 196 15.01 10.25 1.83
C ARG A 196 14.82 10.34 0.30
N ASP A 197 15.46 9.45 -0.45
CA ASP A 197 15.34 9.42 -1.91
C ASP A 197 14.14 8.58 -2.36
N LEU A 198 13.47 7.87 -1.43
CA LEU A 198 12.30 7.06 -1.75
C LEU A 198 11.09 7.92 -2.11
N SER A 199 10.45 7.53 -3.21
CA SER A 199 9.19 8.11 -3.65
C SER A 199 7.96 7.31 -3.19
N TRP A 200 8.11 6.22 -2.45
CA TRP A 200 7.00 5.31 -2.07
C TRP A 200 7.09 4.93 -0.60
N ARG A 201 5.93 4.81 0.06
CA ARG A 201 5.82 4.42 1.48
C ARG A 201 5.91 2.92 1.73
N ASN A 202 5.53 2.11 0.75
CA ASN A 202 5.38 0.68 0.92
C ASN A 202 5.58 -0.05 -0.42
N SER A 203 5.76 -1.37 -0.34
CA SER A 203 6.07 -2.21 -1.49
C SER A 203 4.94 -2.25 -2.54
N GLU A 204 3.68 -2.13 -2.12
CA GLU A 204 2.53 -2.10 -3.03
C GLU A 204 2.56 -0.85 -3.92
N CYS A 205 2.74 0.33 -3.32
CA CYS A 205 2.83 1.59 -4.05
C CYS A 205 4.01 1.58 -5.05
N PHE A 206 5.16 1.05 -4.66
CA PHE A 206 6.31 0.91 -5.55
C PHE A 206 6.00 -0.01 -6.75
N ALA A 207 5.51 -1.22 -6.49
CA ALA A 207 5.20 -2.20 -7.53
C ALA A 207 4.10 -1.71 -8.48
N ALA A 208 3.03 -1.12 -7.94
CA ALA A 208 1.95 -0.55 -8.74
C ALA A 208 2.41 0.65 -9.57
N TRP A 209 3.28 1.52 -9.03
CA TRP A 209 3.89 2.58 -9.83
C TRP A 209 4.72 2.03 -10.99
N CYS A 210 5.56 1.01 -10.75
CA CYS A 210 6.36 0.38 -11.80
C CYS A 210 5.48 -0.11 -12.95
N ARG A 211 4.32 -0.71 -12.65
CA ARG A 211 3.40 -1.27 -13.65
C ARG A 211 2.51 -0.24 -14.34
N TYR A 212 2.01 0.76 -13.63
CA TYR A 212 0.97 1.68 -14.13
C TYR A 212 1.45 3.11 -14.39
N GLY A 213 2.62 3.50 -13.86
CA GLY A 213 3.21 4.83 -14.06
C GLY A 213 2.42 5.99 -13.44
N LYS A 214 1.46 5.68 -12.56
CA LYS A 214 0.54 6.64 -11.94
C LYS A 214 1.23 7.39 -10.79
N ARG A 215 1.19 8.72 -10.82
CA ARG A 215 1.86 9.56 -9.82
C ARG A 215 1.24 9.44 -8.42
N GLU A 216 -0.02 9.02 -8.35
CA GLU A 216 -0.83 8.82 -7.16
C GLU A 216 -0.25 7.77 -6.22
N PHE A 217 0.57 6.85 -6.73
CA PHE A 217 1.30 5.89 -5.90
C PHE A 217 2.55 6.48 -5.23
N LYS A 218 3.00 7.68 -5.63
CA LYS A 218 4.16 8.34 -5.02
C LYS A 218 3.76 9.17 -3.80
N ILE A 219 4.67 9.29 -2.85
CA ILE A 219 4.56 10.20 -1.69
C ILE A 219 4.30 11.62 -2.21
N GLY A 220 3.22 12.26 -1.72
CA GLY A 220 2.84 13.61 -2.18
C GLY A 220 2.42 13.67 -3.66
N GLY A 221 2.09 12.52 -4.26
CA GLY A 221 1.67 12.41 -5.65
C GLY A 221 0.38 13.16 -5.96
N GLU A 222 -0.46 13.41 -4.95
CA GLU A 222 -1.78 14.03 -5.07
C GLU A 222 -1.94 15.28 -4.20
N LEU A 223 -2.78 16.21 -4.67
CA LEU A 223 -3.16 17.42 -3.94
C LEU A 223 -4.37 17.13 -3.04
N ARG A 224 -4.19 17.28 -1.73
CA ARG A 224 -5.22 17.06 -0.71
C ARG A 224 -6.13 18.30 -0.57
N ILE A 225 -7.01 18.54 -1.55
CA ILE A 225 -7.91 19.72 -1.57
C ILE A 225 -9.34 19.30 -1.21
N GLY A 226 -9.64 19.20 0.10
CA GLY A 226 -10.97 19.23 0.74
C GLY A 226 -12.05 18.20 0.32
N LYS A 227 -11.94 17.59 -0.86
CA LYS A 227 -12.81 16.51 -1.34
C LYS A 227 -12.16 15.17 -1.04
N GLN A 228 -12.97 14.16 -0.80
CA GLN A 228 -12.54 12.77 -0.68
C GLN A 228 -12.93 12.02 -1.97
N PRO A 229 -12.07 11.99 -2.99
CA PRO A 229 -12.41 11.35 -4.26
C PRO A 229 -12.30 9.83 -4.18
N TYR A 230 -11.65 9.27 -3.16
CA TYR A 230 -11.43 7.83 -3.05
C TYR A 230 -12.43 7.18 -2.10
N ARG A 231 -12.96 6.03 -2.49
CA ARG A 231 -13.84 5.21 -1.64
C ARG A 231 -13.33 3.79 -1.57
N LEU A 232 -13.15 3.26 -0.35
CA LEU A 232 -12.89 1.85 -0.08
C LEU A 232 -14.20 1.20 0.35
N GLN A 233 -14.70 0.26 -0.44
CA GLN A 233 -15.87 -0.54 -0.12
C GLN A 233 -15.42 -1.93 0.35
N ILE A 234 -15.69 -2.25 1.61
CA ILE A 234 -15.32 -3.50 2.27
C ILE A 234 -16.57 -4.39 2.34
N ARG A 235 -16.50 -5.64 1.86
CA ARG A 235 -17.61 -6.59 1.97
C ARG A 235 -17.59 -7.35 3.29
N LEU A 236 -18.71 -7.32 4.00
CA LEU A 236 -18.89 -7.93 5.33
C LEU A 236 -19.74 -9.22 5.31
N GLY A 237 -20.14 -9.69 4.12
CA GLY A 237 -21.04 -10.85 3.91
C GLY A 237 -22.19 -10.54 2.95
N ASP A 238 -23.21 -11.41 2.92
CA ASP A 238 -24.30 -11.48 1.92
C ASP A 238 -25.17 -10.22 1.79
N LYS A 239 -24.58 -9.14 1.24
CA LYS A 239 -25.13 -7.80 0.92
C LYS A 239 -24.81 -6.69 1.92
N ARG A 240 -23.96 -6.91 2.92
CA ARG A 240 -23.46 -5.82 3.77
C ARG A 240 -22.11 -5.33 3.26
N SER A 241 -22.00 -4.02 3.04
CA SER A 241 -20.73 -3.37 2.74
C SER A 241 -20.54 -2.16 3.61
N HIS A 242 -19.31 -1.94 4.08
CA HIS A 242 -18.89 -0.73 4.75
C HIS A 242 -18.08 0.13 3.76
N THR A 243 -18.30 1.45 3.74
CA THR A 243 -17.59 2.36 2.83
C THR A 243 -16.85 3.42 3.62
N LEU A 244 -15.55 3.55 3.34
CA LEU A 244 -14.67 4.59 3.89
C LEU A 244 -14.24 5.54 2.77
N GLU A 245 -14.15 6.84 3.07
CA GLU A 245 -13.78 7.87 2.10
C GLU A 245 -12.43 8.52 2.43
N PHE A 246 -11.60 8.73 1.41
CA PHE A 246 -10.22 9.21 1.57
C PHE A 246 -9.90 10.36 0.62
N GLN A 247 -9.04 11.27 1.07
CA GLN A 247 -8.57 12.39 0.26
C GLN A 247 -7.48 12.00 -0.75
N SER A 248 -6.77 10.91 -0.48
CA SER A 248 -5.66 10.43 -1.31
C SER A 248 -5.68 8.91 -1.43
N LEU A 249 -5.09 8.40 -2.52
CA LEU A 249 -4.87 6.97 -2.73
C LEU A 249 -3.92 6.40 -1.68
N GLU A 250 -2.94 7.19 -1.22
CA GLU A 250 -1.97 6.83 -0.19
C GLU A 250 -2.68 6.45 1.12
N ASP A 251 -3.55 7.32 1.64
CA ASP A 251 -4.27 7.07 2.91
C ASP A 251 -5.19 5.83 2.77
N LEU A 252 -5.79 5.64 1.59
CA LEU A 252 -6.64 4.48 1.32
C LEU A 252 -5.85 3.17 1.32
N ILE A 253 -4.68 3.15 0.66
CA ILE A 253 -3.81 1.97 0.62
C ILE A 253 -3.36 1.61 2.03
N MET A 254 -3.06 2.60 2.87
CA MET A 254 -2.71 2.38 4.28
C MET A 254 -3.86 1.70 5.04
N GLU A 255 -5.10 2.15 4.89
CA GLU A 255 -6.25 1.49 5.53
C GLU A 255 -6.47 0.08 5.01
N LYS A 256 -6.33 -0.14 3.69
CA LYS A 256 -6.41 -1.48 3.10
C LYS A 256 -5.35 -2.42 3.71
N ARG A 257 -4.12 -1.94 3.85
CA ARG A 257 -3.02 -2.71 4.45
C ARG A 257 -3.29 -3.00 5.93
N ARG A 258 -3.80 -2.04 6.70
CA ARG A 258 -4.25 -2.25 8.09
C ARG A 258 -5.29 -3.38 8.17
N ASN A 259 -6.27 -3.38 7.27
CA ASN A 259 -7.29 -4.42 7.20
C ASN A 259 -6.69 -5.81 6.90
N ASP A 260 -5.70 -5.91 6.00
CA ASP A 260 -4.99 -7.17 5.75
C ASP A 260 -4.18 -7.62 6.99
N GLN A 261 -3.59 -6.68 7.75
CA GLN A 261 -2.82 -6.98 8.95
C GLN A 261 -3.67 -7.49 10.12
N ILE A 262 -4.82 -6.88 10.39
CA ILE A 262 -5.70 -7.34 11.48
C ILE A 262 -6.51 -8.58 11.07
N GLY A 263 -6.65 -8.82 9.76
CA GLY A 263 -7.30 -9.99 9.18
C GLY A 263 -8.83 -9.91 9.17
N ARG A 264 -9.44 -10.78 8.36
CA ARG A 264 -10.87 -10.74 8.05
C ARG A 264 -11.80 -10.74 9.26
N ALA A 265 -11.53 -11.59 10.26
CA ALA A 265 -12.39 -11.70 11.44
C ALA A 265 -12.43 -10.40 12.25
N ALA A 266 -11.26 -9.77 12.46
CA ALA A 266 -11.16 -8.51 13.21
C ALA A 266 -11.81 -7.36 12.44
N VAL A 267 -11.56 -7.25 11.11
CA VAL A 267 -12.22 -6.24 10.27
C VAL A 267 -13.75 -6.36 10.34
N ILE A 268 -14.27 -7.58 10.22
CA ILE A 268 -15.73 -7.78 10.29
C ILE A 268 -16.27 -7.39 11.66
N GLN A 269 -15.55 -7.68 12.74
CA GLN A 269 -15.95 -7.30 14.10
C GLN A 269 -15.90 -5.78 14.33
N GLU A 270 -14.92 -5.07 13.78
CA GLU A 270 -14.82 -3.60 13.89
C GLU A 270 -15.94 -2.89 13.11
N LEU A 271 -16.39 -3.48 12.00
CA LEU A 271 -17.33 -2.86 11.06
C LEU A 271 -18.76 -3.43 11.15
N SER A 272 -19.02 -4.37 12.05
CA SER A 272 -20.32 -5.06 12.22
C SER A 272 -21.40 -4.22 12.90
#